data_AF-A0AA36APW8-F1
#
_entry.id   AF-A0AA36APW8-F1
#
_cell.length_a   1.000
_cell.length_b   1.000
_cell.length_c   1.000
_cell.angle_alpha   90.00
_cell.angle_beta   90.00
_cell.angle_gamma   90.00
#
_symmetry.space_group_name_H-M   'P 1'
#
loop_
_entity.id
_entity.type
_entity.pdbx_description
1 polymer ?
#
loop_
_entity_poly.entity_id
_entity_poly.type
_entity_poly.pdbx_seq_one_letter_code
_entity_poly.pdbx_strand_id
1 'polypeptide(L)'
;MRGSGSNSKVQSPVSPKTPSMSLREEKIIEDYFQLLSEFNFDQARELTERERDLTKSNITSHWHMFVNALILLANDEKSYMSLSFLGPKWFSTRHKDTLRNSYQNLIADFRKIYENVQQNEPHVNLDVLLGHLCEHLEHFPMARLRTMDLYEQLTTIGNNRNFNYEDPVMVCTEIVNTFQKCFHHPLLSHLKTSFNYECEIIQHLLTTQIQVSELDYLPALLQLHQAHTKLAQWGTCLPAKELAPVPSVGPVVAKCTVPAADPMAHTASRTKRSAFSVTSSRQNSCLTLFTWLLKYKNLLLSKFSIYFYEIINKNANSPLEMRNLCSKLPEDYYTRITNFEKKADIFVFLIVADTNGLNHCYTNNGYFHPSRSLPKPQGINSFPSIFKYPADRNVHKHWPNILMIINRKKSHDQGSQEKVIWFYDKNAHSTYFITLVEFRISLVVITDGKRNLTVNLASLLLTLQFYLQTIMTQYQVLLATAVYIQYVLVNSEKWKQCTAPQSTNTLRGFINKTMRCYAYFQSISKRMSLYADADYLGCFETFEEKFSFYNIYNSQELTLEDCILKCQSYNILYAGVRNGNQCYCTPNNSHIKQVEEKKCSKECPTDFRFYCGGKKAMQIYRSPVYGTGGFLRKQG
;
A
#
# COMPACT_ATOMS: atom_id res chain seq x y z
N MET A 1 -96.21 -32.05 3.90
CA MET A 1 -95.91 -33.31 3.17
C MET A 1 -94.41 -33.55 3.22
N ARG A 2 -94.03 -34.84 3.15
CA ARG A 2 -92.73 -35.43 3.49
C ARG A 2 -91.51 -34.81 2.79
N GLY A 3 -90.51 -34.48 3.61
CA GLY A 3 -89.08 -34.85 3.56
C GLY A 3 -88.29 -34.86 2.24
N SER A 4 -87.14 -34.18 2.27
CA SER A 4 -85.83 -34.79 1.94
C SER A 4 -84.71 -33.90 2.50
N GLY A 5 -83.88 -34.49 3.38
CA GLY A 5 -82.69 -33.86 3.92
C GLY A 5 -81.44 -34.22 3.12
N SER A 6 -80.42 -33.38 3.21
CA SER A 6 -79.04 -33.76 2.88
C SER A 6 -78.06 -33.00 3.77
N ASN A 7 -77.27 -33.80 4.48
CA ASN A 7 -76.28 -33.48 5.50
C ASN A 7 -75.26 -32.40 5.10
N SER A 8 -75.17 -31.37 5.93
CA SER A 8 -73.99 -30.50 6.09
C SER A 8 -72.89 -31.25 6.86
N LYS A 9 -71.82 -31.64 6.16
CA LYS A 9 -70.60 -32.17 6.78
C LYS A 9 -69.63 -31.01 7.04
N VAL A 10 -69.30 -30.86 8.31
CA VAL A 10 -68.31 -29.96 8.89
C VAL A 10 -66.92 -30.21 8.30
N GLN A 11 -66.26 -29.15 7.82
CA GLN A 11 -64.80 -29.07 7.75
C GLN A 11 -64.36 -27.66 8.17
N SER A 12 -63.51 -27.62 9.18
CA SER A 12 -62.75 -26.48 9.68
C SER A 12 -61.34 -26.98 10.02
N PRO A 13 -60.30 -26.14 10.13
CA PRO A 13 -59.91 -24.98 9.34
C PRO A 13 -58.56 -25.25 8.62
N VAL A 14 -58.35 -24.73 7.41
CA VAL A 14 -57.00 -24.66 6.82
C VAL A 14 -56.30 -23.40 7.33
N SER A 15 -55.37 -23.59 8.27
CA SER A 15 -54.36 -22.61 8.67
C SER A 15 -53.14 -22.65 7.72
N PRO A 16 -52.24 -21.65 7.80
CA PRO A 16 -52.38 -20.25 7.42
C PRO A 16 -51.83 -19.98 6.01
N LYS A 17 -52.32 -18.91 5.38
CA LYS A 17 -51.77 -18.32 4.16
C LYS A 17 -50.25 -18.13 4.31
N THR A 18 -49.50 -18.65 3.34
CA THR A 18 -48.11 -18.29 3.06
C THR A 18 -47.97 -16.76 3.06
N PRO A 19 -46.90 -16.20 3.64
CA PRO A 19 -46.68 -14.75 3.60
C PRO A 19 -46.47 -14.32 2.15
N SER A 20 -46.84 -13.08 1.84
CA SER A 20 -46.58 -12.40 0.56
C SER A 20 -45.13 -12.61 0.09
N MET A 21 -44.95 -13.17 -1.10
CA MET A 21 -43.67 -13.53 -1.76
C MET A 21 -42.70 -12.37 -2.09
N SER A 22 -42.83 -11.19 -1.47
CA SER A 22 -41.83 -10.11 -1.61
C SER A 22 -41.00 -9.92 -0.33
N LEU A 23 -41.62 -10.13 0.85
CA LEU A 23 -40.96 -9.88 2.14
C LEU A 23 -39.80 -10.83 2.44
N ARG A 24 -39.84 -12.07 1.93
CA ARG A 24 -38.77 -13.06 2.16
C ARG A 24 -37.53 -12.70 1.34
N GLU A 25 -37.73 -12.43 0.05
CA GLU A 25 -36.71 -12.07 -0.91
C GLU A 25 -36.04 -10.74 -0.53
N GLU A 26 -36.84 -9.74 -0.13
CA GLU A 26 -36.34 -8.46 0.41
C GLU A 26 -35.40 -8.68 1.61
N LYS A 27 -35.80 -9.55 2.55
CA LYS A 27 -34.97 -9.86 3.72
C LYS A 27 -33.66 -10.55 3.35
N ILE A 28 -33.68 -11.49 2.40
CA ILE A 28 -32.46 -12.14 1.91
C ILE A 28 -31.50 -11.11 1.31
N ILE A 29 -32.02 -10.14 0.55
CA ILE A 29 -31.25 -9.07 -0.05
C ILE A 29 -30.63 -8.17 1.03
N GLU A 30 -31.43 -7.77 2.01
CA GLU A 30 -30.97 -6.94 3.14
C GLU A 30 -29.86 -7.65 3.94
N ASP A 31 -30.08 -8.89 4.35
CA ASP A 31 -29.12 -9.72 5.07
C ASP A 31 -27.82 -9.90 4.25
N TYR A 32 -27.93 -10.11 2.92
CA TYR A 32 -26.78 -10.24 2.03
C TYR A 32 -25.92 -8.97 1.99
N PHE A 33 -26.51 -7.79 1.77
CA PHE A 33 -25.75 -6.54 1.67
C PHE A 33 -25.23 -6.07 3.04
N GLN A 34 -25.90 -6.42 4.13
CA GLN A 34 -25.36 -6.24 5.47
C GLN A 34 -24.07 -7.07 5.63
N LEU A 35 -24.11 -8.39 5.35
CA LEU A 35 -22.94 -9.27 5.42
C LEU A 35 -21.79 -8.78 4.53
N LEU A 36 -22.10 -8.29 3.33
CA LEU A 36 -21.10 -7.73 2.41
C LEU A 36 -20.41 -6.49 3.00
N SER A 37 -21.18 -5.60 3.63
CA SER A 37 -20.66 -4.38 4.27
C SER A 37 -19.85 -4.65 5.55
N GLU A 38 -20.11 -5.77 6.22
CA GLU A 38 -19.40 -6.26 7.40
C GLU A 38 -18.21 -7.18 7.03
N PHE A 39 -17.82 -7.21 5.76
CA PHE A 39 -16.69 -8.00 5.25
C PHE A 39 -16.87 -9.53 5.42
N ASN A 40 -18.09 -9.99 5.68
CA ASN A 40 -18.47 -11.39 5.85
C ASN A 40 -18.79 -12.05 4.50
N PHE A 41 -17.92 -11.88 3.50
CA PHE A 41 -18.17 -12.29 2.11
C PHE A 41 -18.46 -13.78 1.94
N ASP A 42 -17.79 -14.65 2.72
CA ASP A 42 -18.05 -16.09 2.65
C ASP A 42 -19.46 -16.43 3.16
N GLN A 43 -19.94 -15.74 4.21
CA GLN A 43 -21.31 -15.91 4.71
C GLN A 43 -22.35 -15.35 3.74
N ALA A 44 -22.08 -14.19 3.13
CA ALA A 44 -22.93 -13.61 2.09
C ALA A 44 -23.06 -14.57 0.90
N ARG A 45 -21.94 -15.17 0.46
CA ARG A 45 -21.94 -16.19 -0.58
C ARG A 45 -22.75 -17.41 -0.18
N GLU A 46 -22.49 -17.99 0.99
CA GLU A 46 -23.21 -19.17 1.48
C GLU A 46 -24.73 -18.93 1.57
N LEU A 47 -25.15 -17.74 2.01
CA LEU A 47 -26.57 -17.34 2.04
C LEU A 47 -27.20 -17.44 0.64
N THR A 48 -26.56 -16.83 -0.35
CA THR A 48 -27.04 -16.84 -1.74
C THR A 48 -26.92 -18.21 -2.43
N GLU A 49 -25.91 -19.02 -2.10
CA GLU A 49 -25.78 -20.39 -2.61
C GLU A 49 -26.92 -21.30 -2.13
N ARG A 50 -27.35 -21.16 -0.87
CA ARG A 50 -28.52 -21.88 -0.35
C ARG A 50 -29.79 -21.48 -1.10
N GLU A 51 -29.99 -20.19 -1.37
CA GLU A 51 -31.15 -19.71 -2.13
C GLU A 51 -31.13 -20.12 -3.61
N ARG A 52 -29.95 -20.15 -4.24
CA ARG A 52 -29.77 -20.69 -5.58
C ARG A 52 -30.18 -22.16 -5.65
N ASP A 53 -29.81 -22.93 -4.63
CA ASP A 53 -30.09 -24.36 -4.58
C ASP A 53 -31.59 -24.67 -4.43
N LEU A 54 -32.33 -23.80 -3.75
CA LEU A 54 -33.80 -23.88 -3.65
C LEU A 54 -34.51 -23.54 -4.98
N THR A 55 -33.85 -22.83 -5.88
CA THR A 55 -34.42 -22.31 -7.14
C THR A 55 -33.94 -23.07 -8.37
N LYS A 56 -33.20 -24.18 -8.20
CA LYS A 56 -32.68 -25.05 -9.28
C LYS A 56 -33.74 -25.59 -10.23
N SER A 57 -35.00 -25.69 -9.79
CA SER A 57 -36.11 -26.13 -10.63
C SER A 57 -36.62 -25.04 -11.59
N ASN A 58 -36.23 -23.77 -11.38
CA ASN A 58 -36.69 -22.61 -12.16
C ASN A 58 -35.52 -21.69 -12.55
N ILE A 59 -34.55 -22.26 -13.28
CA ILE A 59 -33.29 -21.61 -13.66
C ILE A 59 -33.51 -20.36 -14.52
N THR A 60 -34.61 -20.32 -15.28
CA THR A 60 -34.97 -19.20 -16.16
C THR A 60 -35.63 -18.03 -15.42
N SER A 61 -35.91 -18.15 -14.12
CA SER A 61 -36.50 -17.05 -13.34
C SER A 61 -35.49 -15.93 -13.11
N HIS A 62 -35.96 -14.67 -13.13
CA HIS A 62 -35.13 -13.49 -12.85
C HIS A 62 -34.48 -13.57 -11.47
N TRP A 63 -35.20 -14.11 -10.47
CA TRP A 63 -34.66 -14.33 -9.13
C TRP A 63 -33.45 -15.29 -9.13
N HIS A 64 -33.52 -16.41 -9.86
CA HIS A 64 -32.40 -17.34 -9.94
C HIS A 64 -31.17 -16.70 -10.61
N MET A 65 -31.39 -15.92 -11.68
CA MET A 65 -30.31 -15.17 -12.34
C MET A 65 -29.69 -14.13 -11.40
N PHE A 66 -30.52 -13.39 -10.67
CA PHE A 66 -30.09 -12.39 -9.70
C PHE A 66 -29.26 -12.99 -8.57
N VAL A 67 -29.71 -14.10 -7.98
CA VAL A 67 -28.98 -14.80 -6.93
C VAL A 67 -27.62 -15.32 -7.43
N ASN A 68 -27.53 -15.81 -8.68
CA ASN A 68 -26.24 -16.19 -9.27
C ASN A 68 -25.28 -15.00 -9.40
N ALA A 69 -25.78 -13.82 -9.80
CA ALA A 69 -24.98 -12.60 -9.83
C ALA A 69 -24.49 -12.19 -8.43
N LEU A 70 -25.33 -12.31 -7.38
CA LEU A 70 -24.90 -12.03 -6.01
C LEU A 70 -23.80 -12.99 -5.49
N ILE A 71 -23.82 -14.26 -5.90
CA ILE A 71 -22.73 -15.21 -5.57
C ILE A 71 -21.40 -14.72 -6.15
N LEU A 72 -21.41 -14.27 -7.41
CA LEU A 72 -20.23 -13.72 -8.07
C LEU A 72 -19.76 -12.43 -7.38
N LEU A 73 -20.68 -11.50 -7.10
CA LEU A 73 -20.37 -10.24 -6.41
C LEU A 73 -19.68 -10.45 -5.05
N ALA A 74 -20.11 -11.45 -4.26
CA ALA A 74 -19.48 -11.75 -2.98
C ALA A 74 -18.01 -12.22 -3.14
N ASN A 75 -17.73 -13.04 -4.15
CA ASN A 75 -16.37 -13.49 -4.45
C ASN A 75 -15.49 -12.35 -4.98
N ASP A 76 -16.07 -11.48 -5.82
CA ASP A 76 -15.36 -10.36 -6.42
C ASP A 76 -15.02 -9.28 -5.39
N GLU A 77 -15.95 -8.93 -4.50
CA GLU A 77 -15.69 -8.00 -3.40
C GLU A 77 -14.63 -8.56 -2.44
N LYS A 78 -14.68 -9.86 -2.10
CA LYS A 78 -13.62 -10.50 -1.30
C LYS A 78 -12.24 -10.36 -1.95
N SER A 79 -12.17 -10.57 -3.27
CA SER A 79 -10.94 -10.45 -4.05
C SER A 79 -10.46 -9.00 -4.11
N TYR A 80 -11.38 -8.06 -4.34
CA TYR A 80 -11.12 -6.62 -4.34
C TYR A 80 -10.58 -6.13 -3.00
N MET A 81 -11.21 -6.49 -1.88
CA MET A 81 -10.78 -6.07 -0.53
C MET A 81 -9.45 -6.70 -0.10
N SER A 82 -9.08 -7.82 -0.72
CA SER A 82 -7.73 -8.40 -0.60
C SER A 82 -6.68 -7.72 -1.46
N LEU A 83 -7.07 -6.76 -2.31
CA LEU A 83 -6.24 -6.07 -3.30
C LEU A 83 -5.55 -7.02 -4.29
N SER A 84 -6.17 -8.16 -4.60
CA SER A 84 -5.58 -9.21 -5.45
C SER A 84 -5.25 -8.74 -6.88
N PHE A 85 -5.84 -7.63 -7.32
CA PHE A 85 -5.64 -7.04 -8.63
C PHE A 85 -4.35 -6.19 -8.75
N LEU A 86 -3.73 -5.79 -7.62
CA LEU A 86 -2.51 -4.96 -7.59
C LEU A 86 -1.20 -5.78 -7.72
N GLY A 87 -1.27 -7.04 -8.14
CA GLY A 87 -0.11 -7.93 -8.27
C GLY A 87 1.01 -7.36 -9.18
N PRO A 88 2.30 -7.68 -8.92
CA PRO A 88 3.39 -7.19 -9.75
C PRO A 88 3.23 -7.66 -11.21
N LYS A 89 3.56 -6.79 -12.18
CA LYS A 89 3.42 -7.06 -13.63
C LYS A 89 4.04 -8.38 -14.11
N TRP A 90 5.02 -8.92 -13.39
CA TRP A 90 5.65 -10.21 -13.70
C TRP A 90 4.87 -11.42 -13.15
N PHE A 91 4.25 -11.32 -11.97
CA PHE A 91 3.49 -12.41 -11.37
C PHE A 91 2.06 -12.43 -11.96
N SER A 92 1.97 -12.83 -13.22
CA SER A 92 0.75 -13.19 -13.93
C SER A 92 -0.23 -12.04 -14.20
N THR A 93 -0.15 -11.48 -15.41
CA THR A 93 -1.21 -10.67 -16.06
C THR A 93 -2.61 -11.30 -15.94
N ARG A 94 -2.68 -12.63 -15.82
CA ARG A 94 -3.93 -13.40 -15.71
C ARG A 94 -4.79 -13.01 -14.50
N HIS A 95 -4.23 -12.76 -13.32
CA HIS A 95 -5.05 -12.46 -12.12
C HIS A 95 -5.62 -11.04 -12.11
N LYS A 96 -4.87 -10.08 -12.67
CA LYS A 96 -5.29 -8.69 -12.85
C LYS A 96 -6.51 -8.59 -13.76
N ASP A 97 -6.48 -9.31 -14.88
CA ASP A 97 -7.58 -9.29 -15.85
C ASP A 97 -8.78 -10.13 -15.39
N THR A 98 -8.59 -11.20 -14.61
CA THR A 98 -9.70 -12.03 -14.11
C THR A 98 -10.73 -11.25 -13.30
N LEU A 99 -10.30 -10.46 -12.30
CA LEU A 99 -11.25 -9.73 -11.45
C LEU A 99 -11.98 -8.62 -12.22
N ARG A 100 -11.26 -7.89 -13.10
CA ARG A 100 -11.89 -6.89 -13.97
C ARG A 100 -12.93 -7.50 -14.89
N ASN A 101 -12.59 -8.62 -15.53
CA ASN A 101 -13.51 -9.33 -16.41
C ASN A 101 -14.73 -9.85 -15.63
N SER A 102 -14.55 -10.30 -14.38
CA SER A 102 -15.67 -10.74 -13.53
C SER A 102 -16.63 -9.58 -13.21
N TYR A 103 -16.11 -8.41 -12.84
CA TYR A 103 -16.95 -7.21 -12.68
C TYR A 103 -17.64 -6.77 -13.98
N GLN A 104 -16.97 -6.88 -15.13
CA GLN A 104 -17.60 -6.62 -16.44
C GLN A 104 -18.75 -7.58 -16.74
N ASN A 105 -18.59 -8.86 -16.41
CA ASN A 105 -19.65 -9.85 -16.56
C ASN A 105 -20.83 -9.55 -15.62
N LEU A 106 -20.56 -9.16 -14.35
CA LEU A 106 -21.60 -8.73 -13.41
C LEU A 106 -22.42 -7.55 -13.93
N ILE A 107 -21.77 -6.56 -14.55
CA ILE A 107 -22.48 -5.43 -15.19
C ILE A 107 -23.44 -5.94 -16.25
N ALA A 108 -22.97 -6.84 -17.13
CA ALA A 108 -23.79 -7.42 -18.19
C ALA A 108 -24.96 -8.26 -17.63
N ASP A 109 -24.73 -9.02 -16.56
CA ASP A 109 -25.76 -9.84 -15.91
C ASP A 109 -26.86 -8.99 -15.28
N PHE A 110 -26.52 -7.95 -14.51
CA PHE A 110 -27.52 -7.05 -13.93
C PHE A 110 -28.29 -6.29 -15.02
N ARG A 111 -27.59 -5.77 -16.03
CA ARG A 111 -28.25 -5.10 -17.17
C ARG A 111 -29.24 -6.01 -17.88
N LYS A 112 -28.85 -7.26 -18.13
CA LYS A 112 -29.73 -8.24 -18.79
C LYS A 112 -30.99 -8.53 -17.97
N ILE A 113 -30.88 -8.64 -16.65
CA ILE A 113 -32.05 -8.84 -15.77
C ILE A 113 -32.96 -7.63 -15.85
N TYR A 114 -32.40 -6.41 -15.75
CA TYR A 114 -33.15 -5.17 -15.88
C TYR A 114 -33.89 -5.08 -17.22
N GLU A 115 -33.21 -5.29 -18.35
CA GLU A 115 -33.81 -5.23 -19.69
C GLU A 115 -34.92 -6.27 -19.87
N ASN A 116 -34.73 -7.50 -19.39
CA ASN A 116 -35.74 -8.56 -19.47
C ASN A 116 -37.01 -8.24 -18.65
N VAL A 117 -36.85 -7.59 -17.49
CA VAL A 117 -37.97 -7.14 -16.65
C VAL A 117 -38.73 -5.98 -17.31
N GLN A 118 -38.04 -5.07 -18.00
CA GLN A 118 -38.70 -3.95 -18.69
C GLN A 118 -39.46 -4.37 -19.94
N GLN A 119 -39.00 -5.41 -20.65
CA GLN A 119 -39.61 -5.88 -21.89
C GLN A 119 -40.87 -6.75 -21.68
N ASN A 120 -40.97 -7.45 -20.55
CA ASN A 120 -42.13 -8.26 -20.21
C ASN A 120 -42.93 -7.50 -19.14
N GLU A 121 -44.17 -7.06 -19.43
CA GLU A 121 -44.95 -6.32 -18.43
C GLU A 121 -44.89 -7.01 -17.05
N PRO A 122 -44.45 -6.31 -15.99
CA PRO A 122 -44.14 -6.96 -14.73
C PRO A 122 -45.41 -7.51 -14.09
N HIS A 123 -45.57 -8.83 -14.14
CA HIS A 123 -46.76 -9.51 -13.60
C HIS A 123 -46.67 -9.75 -12.07
N VAL A 124 -45.49 -9.55 -11.45
CA VAL A 124 -45.21 -9.87 -10.05
C VAL A 124 -44.41 -8.75 -9.38
N ASN A 125 -44.75 -8.42 -8.13
CA ASN A 125 -44.10 -7.37 -7.32
C ASN A 125 -42.57 -7.57 -7.18
N LEU A 126 -42.10 -8.82 -7.23
CA LEU A 126 -40.70 -9.17 -7.16
C LEU A 126 -39.91 -8.76 -8.42
N ASP A 127 -40.49 -8.91 -9.62
CA ASP A 127 -39.80 -8.55 -10.85
C ASP A 127 -39.56 -7.04 -10.91
N VAL A 128 -40.53 -6.22 -10.47
CA VAL A 128 -40.39 -4.77 -10.34
C VAL A 128 -39.23 -4.40 -9.41
N LEU A 129 -39.18 -5.03 -8.22
CA LEU A 129 -38.09 -4.83 -7.27
C LEU A 129 -36.73 -5.21 -7.87
N LEU A 130 -36.64 -6.37 -8.53
CA LEU A 130 -35.40 -6.82 -9.15
C LEU A 130 -34.94 -5.91 -10.29
N GLY A 131 -35.86 -5.39 -11.10
CA GLY A 131 -35.58 -4.39 -12.12
C GLY A 131 -34.91 -3.14 -11.52
N HIS A 132 -35.55 -2.54 -10.50
CA HIS A 132 -34.99 -1.38 -9.80
C HIS A 132 -33.64 -1.67 -9.12
N LEU A 133 -33.49 -2.83 -8.49
CA LEU A 133 -32.22 -3.20 -7.86
C LEU A 133 -31.11 -3.39 -8.90
N CYS A 134 -31.39 -4.03 -10.04
CA CYS A 134 -30.40 -4.29 -11.08
C CYS A 134 -29.96 -3.01 -11.80
N GLU A 135 -30.86 -2.05 -12.02
CA GLU A 135 -30.53 -0.71 -12.52
C GLU A 135 -29.49 -0.03 -11.62
N HIS A 136 -29.65 -0.15 -10.31
CA HIS A 136 -28.71 0.41 -9.35
C HIS A 136 -27.43 -0.42 -9.23
N LEU A 137 -27.54 -1.74 -9.25
CA LEU A 137 -26.43 -2.66 -9.04
C LEU A 137 -25.49 -2.76 -10.23
N GLU A 138 -25.91 -2.46 -11.47
CA GLU A 138 -24.94 -2.38 -12.58
C GLU A 138 -23.89 -1.27 -12.37
N HIS A 139 -24.26 -0.19 -11.68
CA HIS A 139 -23.37 0.95 -11.44
C HIS A 139 -22.31 0.66 -10.36
N PHE A 140 -22.54 -0.29 -9.45
CA PHE A 140 -21.61 -0.57 -8.36
C PHE A 140 -20.30 -1.26 -8.85
N PRO A 141 -20.34 -2.35 -9.64
CA PRO A 141 -19.16 -2.90 -10.31
C PRO A 141 -18.45 -1.88 -11.21
N MET A 142 -19.18 -0.98 -11.86
CA MET A 142 -18.56 0.11 -12.64
C MET A 142 -17.73 1.03 -11.74
N ALA A 143 -18.27 1.41 -10.58
CA ALA A 143 -17.55 2.19 -9.58
C ALA A 143 -16.31 1.46 -9.06
N ARG A 144 -16.40 0.13 -8.85
CA ARG A 144 -15.26 -0.71 -8.46
C ARG A 144 -14.16 -0.72 -9.51
N LEU A 145 -14.48 -0.91 -10.78
CA LEU A 145 -13.48 -0.86 -11.86
C LEU A 145 -12.72 0.47 -11.86
N ARG A 146 -13.42 1.60 -11.71
CA ARG A 146 -12.77 2.93 -11.63
C ARG A 146 -11.92 3.09 -10.38
N THR A 147 -12.34 2.52 -9.25
CA THR A 147 -11.56 2.56 -8.01
C THR A 147 -10.33 1.65 -8.09
N MET A 148 -10.40 0.53 -8.80
CA MET A 148 -9.22 -0.29 -9.10
C MET A 148 -8.18 0.49 -9.90
N ASP A 149 -8.61 1.26 -10.91
CA ASP A 149 -7.72 2.11 -11.71
C ASP A 149 -7.02 3.17 -10.85
N LEU A 150 -7.74 3.78 -9.91
CA LEU A 150 -7.17 4.70 -8.92
C LEU A 150 -6.08 4.02 -8.08
N TYR A 151 -6.34 2.82 -7.55
CA TYR A 151 -5.33 2.08 -6.78
C TYR A 151 -4.12 1.68 -7.62
N GLU A 152 -4.31 1.29 -8.88
CA GLU A 152 -3.20 1.01 -9.80
C GLU A 152 -2.36 2.27 -10.05
N GLN A 153 -3.01 3.41 -10.29
CA GLN A 153 -2.33 4.70 -10.40
C GLN A 153 -1.48 4.94 -9.15
N LEU A 154 -2.06 4.81 -7.95
CA LEU A 154 -1.34 4.94 -6.67
C LEU A 154 -0.11 4.02 -6.57
N THR A 155 -0.17 2.78 -7.09
CA THR A 155 1.02 1.90 -7.08
C THR A 155 2.14 2.37 -8.01
N THR A 156 1.83 2.96 -9.17
CA THR A 156 2.84 3.46 -10.12
C THR A 156 3.57 4.69 -9.59
N ILE A 157 2.87 5.46 -8.77
CA ILE A 157 3.34 6.71 -8.18
C ILE A 157 4.47 6.49 -7.17
N GLY A 158 4.50 5.33 -6.50
CA GLY A 158 5.47 4.99 -5.45
C GLY A 158 6.94 5.13 -5.87
N ASN A 159 7.22 5.12 -7.18
CA ASN A 159 8.57 5.09 -7.72
C ASN A 159 9.14 6.47 -8.09
N ASN A 160 8.33 7.54 -8.05
CA ASN A 160 8.77 8.88 -8.47
C ASN A 160 8.81 9.87 -7.30
N ARG A 161 9.92 10.62 -7.15
CA ARG A 161 10.15 11.59 -6.06
C ARG A 161 9.38 12.91 -6.24
N ASN A 162 8.97 13.24 -7.47
CA ASN A 162 8.33 14.50 -7.83
C ASN A 162 6.88 14.29 -8.27
N PHE A 163 6.15 13.43 -7.56
CA PHE A 163 4.80 13.09 -7.99
C PHE A 163 3.74 14.12 -7.56
N ASN A 164 2.78 14.38 -8.45
CA ASN A 164 1.63 15.24 -8.17
C ASN A 164 0.43 14.45 -7.61
N TYR A 165 0.23 14.50 -6.30
CA TYR A 165 -0.91 13.84 -5.64
C TYR A 165 -2.27 14.46 -5.98
N GLU A 166 -2.32 15.62 -6.63
CA GLU A 166 -3.59 16.22 -7.08
C GLU A 166 -4.30 15.32 -8.09
N ASP A 167 -3.58 14.65 -8.99
CA ASP A 167 -4.20 13.81 -10.02
C ASP A 167 -5.03 12.66 -9.41
N PRO A 168 -4.50 11.81 -8.49
CA PRO A 168 -5.31 10.82 -7.78
C PRO A 168 -6.48 11.41 -6.98
N VAL A 169 -6.33 12.60 -6.40
CA VAL A 169 -7.42 13.28 -5.67
C VAL A 169 -8.54 13.66 -6.62
N MET A 170 -8.22 14.21 -7.79
CA MET A 170 -9.20 14.54 -8.83
C MET A 170 -9.94 13.29 -9.32
N VAL A 171 -9.20 12.21 -9.61
CA VAL A 171 -9.80 10.93 -10.02
C VAL A 171 -10.75 10.40 -8.94
N CYS A 172 -10.34 10.40 -7.67
CA CYS A 172 -11.19 9.97 -6.56
C CYS A 172 -12.46 10.84 -6.43
N THR A 173 -12.31 12.17 -6.60
CA THR A 173 -13.42 13.13 -6.57
C THR A 173 -14.40 12.88 -7.73
N GLU A 174 -13.90 12.59 -8.92
CA GLU A 174 -14.71 12.23 -10.09
C GLU A 174 -15.51 10.94 -9.84
N ILE A 175 -14.86 9.90 -9.28
CA ILE A 175 -15.51 8.63 -8.93
C ILE A 175 -16.67 8.88 -7.96
N VAL A 176 -16.42 9.59 -6.85
CA VAL A 176 -17.46 9.90 -5.87
C VAL A 176 -18.58 10.71 -6.52
N ASN A 177 -18.26 11.76 -7.27
CA ASN A 177 -19.28 12.61 -7.89
C ASN A 177 -20.16 11.86 -8.88
N THR A 178 -19.57 10.95 -9.65
CA THR A 178 -20.27 10.13 -10.64
C THR A 178 -21.17 9.10 -9.96
N PHE A 179 -20.64 8.34 -9.00
CA PHE A 179 -21.32 7.14 -8.50
C PHE A 179 -22.09 7.33 -7.19
N GLN A 180 -21.82 8.39 -6.42
CA GLN A 180 -22.55 8.65 -5.17
C GLN A 180 -24.06 8.77 -5.38
N LYS A 181 -24.51 9.06 -6.62
CA LYS A 181 -25.91 9.22 -7.06
C LYS A 181 -26.53 7.98 -7.75
N CYS A 182 -25.80 6.88 -7.91
CA CYS A 182 -26.23 5.77 -8.78
C CYS A 182 -26.85 4.56 -8.07
N PHE A 183 -26.51 4.25 -6.80
CA PHE A 183 -27.04 3.07 -6.09
C PHE A 183 -27.73 3.43 -4.76
N HIS A 184 -28.88 4.12 -4.83
CA HIS A 184 -29.62 4.68 -3.68
C HIS A 184 -30.76 3.84 -3.12
N HIS A 185 -31.06 2.69 -3.70
CA HIS A 185 -32.16 1.87 -3.22
C HIS A 185 -31.96 1.56 -1.72
N PRO A 186 -33.00 1.65 -0.86
CA PRO A 186 -32.85 1.46 0.58
C PRO A 186 -32.14 0.15 0.98
N LEU A 187 -32.43 -0.94 0.28
CA LEU A 187 -31.78 -2.25 0.46
C LEU A 187 -30.26 -2.25 0.13
N LEU A 188 -29.77 -1.24 -0.59
CA LEU A 188 -28.35 -1.08 -0.95
C LEU A 188 -27.62 -0.07 -0.04
N SER A 189 -28.29 0.46 0.99
CA SER A 189 -27.74 1.49 1.88
C SER A 189 -26.42 1.07 2.55
N HIS A 190 -26.31 -0.19 2.99
CA HIS A 190 -25.10 -0.76 3.56
C HIS A 190 -23.93 -0.78 2.57
N LEU A 191 -24.19 -1.22 1.34
CA LEU A 191 -23.21 -1.25 0.25
C LEU A 191 -22.71 0.17 -0.08
N LYS A 192 -23.65 1.10 -0.25
CA LYS A 192 -23.37 2.50 -0.52
C LYS A 192 -22.52 3.15 0.56
N THR A 193 -22.85 2.86 1.82
CA THR A 193 -22.13 3.39 2.98
C THR A 193 -20.68 2.89 3.00
N SER A 194 -20.46 1.59 2.77
CA SER A 194 -19.12 1.00 2.71
C SER A 194 -18.26 1.62 1.60
N PHE A 195 -18.83 1.76 0.39
CA PHE A 195 -18.17 2.42 -0.75
C PHE A 195 -17.78 3.87 -0.43
N ASN A 196 -18.69 4.64 0.17
CA ASN A 196 -18.42 6.03 0.52
C ASN A 196 -17.30 6.15 1.55
N TYR A 197 -17.28 5.29 2.58
CA TYR A 197 -16.18 5.29 3.54
C TYR A 197 -14.83 5.10 2.86
N GLU A 198 -14.71 4.10 1.98
CA GLU A 198 -13.48 3.83 1.23
C GLU A 198 -13.01 5.07 0.46
N CYS A 199 -13.86 5.64 -0.40
CA CYS A 199 -13.48 6.78 -1.24
C CYS A 199 -13.16 8.03 -0.42
N GLU A 200 -13.99 8.37 0.58
CA GLU A 200 -13.76 9.56 1.42
C GLU A 200 -12.47 9.42 2.24
N ILE A 201 -12.17 8.22 2.77
CA ILE A 201 -10.91 7.98 3.49
C ILE A 201 -9.72 8.20 2.54
N ILE A 202 -9.76 7.65 1.33
CA ILE A 202 -8.70 7.86 0.33
C ILE A 202 -8.53 9.36 0.05
N GLN A 203 -9.62 10.06 -0.21
CA GLN A 203 -9.59 11.50 -0.51
C GLN A 203 -8.97 12.30 0.64
N HIS A 204 -9.39 12.06 1.88
CA HIS A 204 -8.82 12.73 3.06
C HIS A 204 -7.33 12.41 3.27
N LEU A 205 -6.92 11.15 3.07
CA LEU A 205 -5.51 10.76 3.23
C LEU A 205 -4.61 11.37 2.15
N LEU A 206 -5.04 11.36 0.89
CA LEU A 206 -4.30 11.98 -0.21
C LEU A 206 -4.24 13.51 -0.06
N THR A 207 -5.34 14.13 0.36
CA THR A 207 -5.38 15.58 0.65
C THR A 207 -4.46 15.92 1.81
N THR A 208 -4.44 15.11 2.86
CA THR A 208 -3.48 15.24 3.97
C THR A 208 -2.04 15.18 3.46
N GLN A 209 -1.72 14.24 2.57
CA GLN A 209 -0.38 14.11 2.01
C GLN A 209 0.05 15.36 1.22
N ILE A 210 -0.85 15.94 0.42
CA ILE A 210 -0.62 17.21 -0.28
C ILE A 210 -0.34 18.31 0.75
N GLN A 211 -1.24 18.53 1.70
CA GLN A 211 -1.13 19.62 2.67
C GLN A 211 0.10 19.49 3.58
N VAL A 212 0.47 18.27 3.99
CA VAL A 212 1.72 18.01 4.72
C VAL A 212 2.94 18.37 3.87
N SER A 213 2.93 18.02 2.58
CA SER A 213 4.04 18.35 1.65
C SER A 213 4.15 19.85 1.35
N GLU A 214 3.04 20.57 1.44
CA GLU A 214 2.98 22.03 1.33
C GLU A 214 3.20 22.76 2.66
N LEU A 215 3.37 22.02 3.77
CA LEU A 215 3.55 22.55 5.13
C LEU A 215 2.33 23.33 5.66
N ASP A 216 1.13 22.97 5.23
CA ASP A 216 -0.11 23.60 5.68
C ASP A 216 -0.70 22.87 6.91
N TYR A 217 -0.38 23.37 8.11
CA TYR A 217 -0.63 22.67 9.37
C TYR A 217 -2.11 22.39 9.66
N LEU A 218 -2.95 23.43 9.71
CA LEU A 218 -4.34 23.28 10.16
C LEU A 218 -5.18 22.46 9.16
N PRO A 219 -5.14 22.73 7.85
CA PRO A 219 -5.84 21.90 6.86
C PRO A 219 -5.38 20.44 6.92
N ALA A 220 -4.07 20.18 7.00
CA ALA A 220 -3.55 18.82 7.13
C ALA A 220 -4.08 18.12 8.39
N LEU A 221 -4.13 18.83 9.52
CA LEU A 221 -4.67 18.29 10.78
C LEU A 221 -6.15 17.92 10.65
N LEU A 222 -6.96 18.78 10.05
CA LEU A 222 -8.40 18.56 9.86
C LEU A 222 -8.66 17.36 8.94
N GLN A 223 -7.97 17.28 7.81
CA GLN A 223 -8.09 16.17 6.87
C GLN A 223 -7.63 14.84 7.49
N LEU A 224 -6.51 14.86 8.24
CA LEU A 224 -6.00 13.68 8.93
C LEU A 224 -6.98 13.21 10.01
N HIS A 225 -7.62 14.14 10.73
CA HIS A 225 -8.67 13.83 11.71
C HIS A 225 -9.91 13.24 11.03
N GLN A 226 -10.36 13.80 9.90
CA GLN A 226 -11.49 13.26 9.13
C GLN A 226 -11.21 11.82 8.68
N ALA A 227 -10.02 11.55 8.13
CA ALA A 227 -9.61 10.20 7.76
C ALA A 227 -9.60 9.26 8.97
N HIS A 228 -9.08 9.71 10.12
CA HIS A 228 -9.04 8.92 11.35
C HIS A 228 -10.44 8.54 11.85
N THR A 229 -11.35 9.51 11.92
CA THR A 229 -12.73 9.30 12.39
C THR A 229 -13.49 8.36 11.47
N LYS A 230 -13.40 8.54 10.15
CA LYS A 230 -14.05 7.65 9.17
C LYS A 230 -13.47 6.23 9.20
N LEU A 231 -12.15 6.07 9.32
CA LEU A 231 -11.52 4.75 9.51
C LEU A 231 -12.00 4.05 10.78
N ALA A 232 -12.15 4.80 11.89
CA ALA A 232 -12.65 4.23 13.13
C ALA A 232 -14.12 3.79 12.99
N GLN A 233 -14.96 4.61 12.34
CA GLN A 233 -16.36 4.30 12.05
C GLN A 233 -16.51 3.09 11.12
N TRP A 234 -15.76 3.04 10.01
CA TRP A 234 -15.80 1.89 9.10
C TRP A 234 -15.27 0.62 9.79
N GLY A 235 -14.27 0.77 10.65
CA GLY A 235 -13.71 -0.31 11.45
C GLY A 235 -14.68 -0.93 12.48
N THR A 236 -15.76 -0.26 12.88
CA THR A 236 -16.76 -0.88 13.76
C THR A 236 -17.58 -1.97 13.07
N CYS A 237 -17.60 -1.97 11.73
CA CYS A 237 -18.24 -3.01 10.94
C CYS A 237 -17.39 -4.31 10.85
N LEU A 238 -16.16 -4.30 11.38
CA LEU A 238 -15.29 -5.47 11.36
C LEU A 238 -15.72 -6.49 12.41
N PRO A 239 -15.64 -7.80 12.12
CA PRO A 239 -15.94 -8.83 13.09
C PRO A 239 -15.03 -8.72 14.31
N ALA A 240 -15.59 -8.84 15.52
CA ALA A 240 -14.89 -8.66 16.80
C ALA A 240 -13.63 -9.53 17.01
N LYS A 241 -13.45 -10.61 16.23
CA LYS A 241 -12.26 -11.48 16.26
C LYS A 241 -11.04 -10.89 15.56
N GLU A 242 -11.18 -9.80 14.79
CA GLU A 242 -10.10 -9.23 13.96
C GLU A 242 -9.52 -7.92 14.55
N LEU A 243 -10.15 -7.38 15.59
CA LEU A 243 -9.64 -6.28 16.40
C LEU A 243 -8.69 -6.83 17.48
N ALA A 244 -7.42 -7.08 17.13
CA ALA A 244 -6.38 -6.97 18.16
C ALA A 244 -6.42 -5.53 18.71
N PRO A 245 -6.22 -5.29 20.03
CA PRO A 245 -6.40 -3.97 20.60
C PRO A 245 -5.42 -2.98 19.96
N VAL A 246 -5.94 -2.14 19.07
CA VAL A 246 -5.30 -0.89 18.70
C VAL A 246 -5.30 -0.04 19.96
N PRO A 247 -4.16 0.51 20.43
CA PRO A 247 -4.17 1.45 21.53
C PRO A 247 -5.09 2.61 21.13
N SER A 248 -6.18 2.76 21.89
CA SER A 248 -7.15 3.81 21.72
C SER A 248 -6.45 5.16 21.85
N VAL A 249 -6.28 5.86 20.73
CA VAL A 249 -6.03 7.30 20.75
C VAL A 249 -7.40 7.93 21.02
N GLY A 250 -7.74 8.07 22.29
CA GLY A 250 -8.90 8.86 22.69
C GLY A 250 -8.73 10.31 22.21
N PRO A 251 -9.83 11.03 21.94
CA PRO A 251 -9.76 12.44 21.59
C PRO A 251 -9.14 13.21 22.76
N VAL A 252 -8.05 13.94 22.50
CA VAL A 252 -7.50 14.93 23.42
C VAL A 252 -8.45 16.13 23.39
N VAL A 253 -9.58 16.01 24.08
CA VAL A 253 -10.37 17.15 24.53
C VAL A 253 -9.86 17.45 25.94
N ALA A 254 -9.24 18.61 26.11
CA ALA A 254 -8.92 19.16 27.41
C ALA A 254 -10.21 19.22 28.25
N LYS A 255 -10.32 18.36 29.27
CA LYS A 255 -11.40 18.43 30.27
C LYS A 255 -10.92 19.27 31.44
N CYS A 256 -11.50 20.46 31.60
CA CYS A 256 -11.53 21.14 32.89
C CYS A 256 -12.36 20.32 33.88
N THR A 257 -11.81 20.10 35.07
CA THR A 257 -12.35 19.34 36.21
C THR A 257 -13.27 20.20 37.08
N VAL A 258 -14.32 19.59 37.66
CA VAL A 258 -14.80 19.80 39.06
C VAL A 258 -15.45 18.49 39.58
N PRO A 259 -15.34 18.09 40.88
CA PRO A 259 -15.52 16.71 41.35
C PRO A 259 -16.74 16.44 42.26
N ALA A 260 -17.13 15.15 42.38
CA ALA A 260 -17.81 14.54 43.54
C ALA A 260 -17.75 12.99 43.39
N ALA A 261 -16.99 12.26 44.22
CA ALA A 261 -17.40 11.57 45.47
C ALA A 261 -18.01 10.14 45.27
N ASP A 262 -17.14 9.11 45.31
CA ASP A 262 -17.14 7.80 46.05
C ASP A 262 -18.44 7.10 46.55
N PRO A 263 -18.42 5.80 46.97
CA PRO A 263 -17.66 4.60 46.51
C PRO A 263 -18.41 3.22 46.63
N MET A 264 -17.69 2.10 46.37
CA MET A 264 -17.93 0.67 46.77
C MET A 264 -18.89 -0.17 45.87
N ALA A 265 -18.69 -1.46 45.54
CA ALA A 265 -17.93 -2.53 46.21
C ALA A 265 -17.72 -3.83 45.35
N HIS A 266 -16.72 -4.63 45.76
CA HIS A 266 -16.63 -6.11 45.83
C HIS A 266 -16.34 -7.06 44.62
N THR A 267 -15.06 -7.50 44.59
CA THR A 267 -14.49 -8.87 44.73
C THR A 267 -14.90 -10.08 43.85
N ALA A 268 -13.82 -10.86 43.53
CA ALA A 268 -13.70 -12.29 43.20
C ALA A 268 -13.50 -12.62 41.70
N SER A 269 -12.67 -13.55 41.23
CA SER A 269 -11.75 -14.53 41.82
C SER A 269 -10.85 -15.06 40.68
N ARG A 270 -9.67 -15.56 41.06
CA ARG A 270 -8.55 -15.99 40.22
C ARG A 270 -8.57 -17.51 40.06
N THR A 271 -8.63 -18.04 38.84
CA THR A 271 -8.34 -19.46 38.56
C THR A 271 -7.47 -19.61 37.32
N LYS A 272 -6.23 -20.05 37.55
CA LYS A 272 -5.30 -20.54 36.52
C LYS A 272 -5.76 -21.93 36.04
N ARG A 273 -5.87 -22.13 34.73
CA ARG A 273 -5.56 -23.41 34.09
C ARG A 273 -4.81 -23.17 32.78
N SER A 274 -3.63 -23.77 32.71
CA SER A 274 -2.81 -23.97 31.52
C SER A 274 -3.33 -25.19 30.76
N ALA A 275 -3.45 -25.10 29.43
CA ALA A 275 -2.99 -26.12 28.49
C ALA A 275 -3.24 -25.67 27.04
N PHE A 276 -2.15 -25.71 26.28
CA PHE A 276 -2.03 -25.67 24.82
C PHE A 276 -3.32 -25.87 24.00
N SER A 277 -3.69 -24.84 23.22
CA SER A 277 -4.21 -25.05 21.87
C SER A 277 -3.42 -24.16 20.91
N VAL A 278 -2.59 -24.79 20.09
CA VAL A 278 -1.98 -24.14 18.93
C VAL A 278 -3.09 -24.08 17.88
N THR A 279 -3.83 -22.98 17.84
CA THR A 279 -4.65 -22.64 16.68
C THR A 279 -3.78 -21.81 15.74
N SER A 280 -3.57 -22.36 14.55
CA SER A 280 -2.92 -21.67 13.44
C SER A 280 -3.71 -20.40 13.11
N SER A 281 -3.12 -19.23 13.36
CA SER A 281 -3.67 -17.97 12.89
C SER A 281 -3.51 -17.88 11.38
N ARG A 282 -4.51 -18.39 10.63
CA ARG A 282 -4.76 -17.92 9.28
C ARG A 282 -5.13 -16.45 9.39
N GLN A 283 -4.20 -15.56 9.11
CA GLN A 283 -4.48 -14.15 8.89
C GLN A 283 -5.48 -14.06 7.72
N ASN A 284 -6.70 -13.58 7.98
CA ASN A 284 -7.71 -13.40 6.94
C ASN A 284 -7.19 -12.38 5.92
N SER A 285 -6.92 -12.81 4.68
CA SER A 285 -6.47 -11.98 3.56
C SER A 285 -7.49 -10.93 3.11
N CYS A 286 -8.72 -11.02 3.63
CA CYS A 286 -9.89 -10.27 3.25
C CYS A 286 -9.86 -8.78 3.61
N LEU A 287 -9.04 -8.37 4.59
CA LEU A 287 -8.98 -7.00 5.11
C LEU A 287 -7.73 -6.23 4.67
N THR A 288 -7.10 -6.65 3.57
CA THR A 288 -5.82 -6.09 3.14
C THR A 288 -5.95 -4.60 2.82
N LEU A 289 -7.03 -4.20 2.15
CA LEU A 289 -7.29 -2.80 1.82
C LEU A 289 -7.47 -1.94 3.08
N PHE A 290 -8.37 -2.33 3.99
CA PHE A 290 -8.61 -1.59 5.23
C PHE A 290 -7.32 -1.45 6.06
N THR A 291 -6.57 -2.54 6.19
CA THR A 291 -5.28 -2.56 6.90
C THR A 291 -4.26 -1.64 6.22
N TRP A 292 -4.26 -1.60 4.89
CA TRP A 292 -3.40 -0.70 4.14
C TRP A 292 -3.76 0.78 4.39
N LEU A 293 -5.05 1.15 4.33
CA LEU A 293 -5.50 2.51 4.63
C LEU A 293 -5.15 2.94 6.06
N LEU A 294 -5.34 2.05 7.04
CA LEU A 294 -4.95 2.29 8.43
C LEU A 294 -3.44 2.52 8.57
N LYS A 295 -2.62 1.69 7.91
CA LYS A 295 -1.16 1.86 7.87
C LYS A 295 -0.77 3.18 7.20
N TYR A 296 -1.39 3.53 6.08
CA TYR A 296 -1.10 4.78 5.39
C TYR A 296 -1.41 6.00 6.27
N LYS A 297 -2.59 6.01 6.92
CA LYS A 297 -2.94 7.02 7.92
C LYS A 297 -1.95 7.08 9.09
N ASN A 298 -1.41 5.94 9.53
CA ASN A 298 -0.44 5.86 10.62
C ASN A 298 0.93 6.45 10.24
N LEU A 299 1.38 6.22 9.01
CA LEU A 299 2.58 6.84 8.47
C LEU A 299 2.39 8.35 8.29
N LEU A 300 1.26 8.78 7.74
CA LEU A 300 0.92 10.20 7.61
C LEU A 300 0.87 10.91 8.96
N LEU A 301 0.31 10.28 9.98
CA LEU A 301 0.31 10.82 11.35
C LEU A 301 1.73 10.99 11.91
N SER A 302 2.59 9.99 11.69
CA SER A 302 3.99 10.06 12.13
C SER A 302 4.74 11.15 11.36
N LYS A 303 4.52 11.27 10.05
CA LYS A 303 5.10 12.32 9.20
C LYS A 303 4.62 13.71 9.60
N PHE A 304 3.31 13.88 9.80
CA PHE A 304 2.69 15.11 10.29
C PHE A 304 3.34 15.56 11.60
N SER A 305 3.55 14.64 12.55
CA SER A 305 4.13 14.96 13.85
C SER A 305 5.54 15.54 13.78
N ILE A 306 6.38 15.04 12.85
CA ILE A 306 7.77 15.48 12.73
C ILE A 306 7.91 16.72 11.85
N TYR A 307 7.06 16.89 10.82
CA TYR A 307 7.06 18.10 9.97
C TYR A 307 6.53 19.32 10.72
N PHE A 308 5.55 19.12 11.60
CA PHE A 308 4.96 20.17 12.41
C PHE A 308 5.43 20.13 13.87
N TYR A 309 6.56 19.47 14.14
CA TYR A 309 7.09 19.27 15.49
C TYR A 309 7.24 20.59 16.24
N GLU A 310 7.77 21.64 15.60
CA GLU A 310 7.94 22.95 16.25
C GLU A 310 6.61 23.57 16.68
N ILE A 311 5.57 23.46 15.85
CA ILE A 311 4.23 23.97 16.16
C ILE A 311 3.64 23.18 17.32
N ILE A 312 3.71 21.85 17.27
CA ILE A 312 3.18 20.98 18.32
C ILE A 312 3.92 21.22 19.64
N ASN A 313 5.25 21.30 19.60
CA ASN A 313 6.09 21.51 20.78
C ASN A 313 5.87 22.89 21.42
N LYS A 314 5.59 23.95 20.63
CA LYS A 314 5.21 25.26 21.18
C LYS A 314 3.87 25.24 21.94
N ASN A 315 2.96 24.38 21.52
CA ASN A 315 1.64 24.22 22.13
C ASN A 315 1.60 23.14 23.23
N ALA A 316 2.67 22.35 23.38
CA ALA A 316 2.81 21.38 24.46
C ALA A 316 3.14 22.10 25.77
N ASN A 317 2.54 21.68 26.88
CA ASN A 317 2.76 22.32 28.19
C ASN A 317 4.15 21.98 28.76
N SER A 318 4.75 20.86 28.31
CA SER A 318 6.08 20.45 28.77
C SER A 318 6.81 19.56 27.74
N PRO A 319 8.16 19.49 27.81
CA PRO A 319 8.94 18.54 27.00
C PRO A 319 8.60 17.07 27.26
N LEU A 320 8.11 16.74 28.46
CA LEU A 320 7.67 15.39 28.81
C LEU A 320 6.38 15.03 28.07
N GLU A 321 5.44 15.97 27.98
CA GLU A 321 4.22 15.81 27.19
C GLU A 321 4.53 15.56 25.72
N MET A 322 5.46 16.34 25.14
CA MET A 322 5.87 16.14 23.74
C MET A 322 6.49 14.74 23.53
N ARG A 323 7.34 14.27 24.45
CA ARG A 323 7.89 12.91 24.38
C ARG A 323 6.81 11.83 24.51
N ASN A 324 5.83 12.03 25.38
CA ASN A 324 4.71 11.11 25.56
C ASN A 324 3.78 11.09 24.35
N LEU A 325 3.66 12.20 23.62
CA LEU A 325 2.92 12.28 22.37
C LEU A 325 3.67 11.50 21.26
N CYS A 326 4.98 11.73 21.13
CA CYS A 326 5.81 11.02 20.15
C CYS A 326 5.85 9.51 20.39
N SER A 327 5.91 9.05 21.64
CA SER A 327 6.01 7.62 21.97
C SER A 327 4.74 6.82 21.66
N LYS A 328 3.60 7.50 21.50
CA LYS A 328 2.32 6.90 21.08
C LYS A 328 2.16 6.83 19.57
N LEU A 329 3.08 7.43 18.81
CA LEU A 329 3.01 7.42 17.36
C LEU A 329 3.36 6.03 16.81
N PRO A 330 2.79 5.65 15.65
CA PRO A 330 3.18 4.44 14.95
C PRO A 330 4.68 4.36 14.64
N GLU A 331 5.29 5.49 14.25
CA GLU A 331 6.74 5.65 14.10
C GLU A 331 7.23 6.87 14.88
N ASP A 332 8.01 6.64 15.93
CA ASP A 332 8.61 7.70 16.75
C ASP A 332 9.94 8.19 16.14
N TYR A 333 9.83 9.08 15.15
CA TYR A 333 11.00 9.69 14.50
C TYR A 333 11.82 10.53 15.48
N TYR A 334 11.18 11.22 16.42
CA TYR A 334 11.85 12.06 17.40
C TYR A 334 12.81 11.23 18.26
N THR A 335 12.32 10.18 18.90
CA THR A 335 13.15 9.30 19.74
C THR A 335 14.23 8.61 18.92
N ARG A 336 13.97 8.25 17.66
CA ARG A 336 14.98 7.69 16.75
C ARG A 336 16.13 8.67 16.49
N ILE A 337 15.82 9.92 16.18
CA ILE A 337 16.83 10.97 15.93
C ILE A 337 17.63 11.27 17.21
N THR A 338 16.94 11.47 18.34
CA THR A 338 17.60 11.82 19.61
C THR A 338 18.49 10.67 20.15
N ASN A 339 18.09 9.42 19.98
CA ASN A 339 18.91 8.27 20.36
C ASN A 339 20.12 8.07 19.43
N PHE A 340 20.00 8.45 18.16
CA PHE A 340 21.11 8.40 17.22
C PHE A 340 22.14 9.49 17.54
N GLU A 341 21.69 10.72 17.78
CA GLU A 341 22.56 11.83 18.20
C GLU A 341 23.36 11.49 19.46
N LYS A 342 22.75 10.89 20.50
CA LYS A 342 23.50 10.46 21.71
C LYS A 342 24.61 9.44 21.44
N LYS A 343 24.53 8.70 20.34
CA LYS A 343 25.48 7.63 19.98
C LYS A 343 26.49 8.06 18.91
N ALA A 344 26.28 9.21 18.29
CA ALA A 344 27.06 9.69 17.16
C ALA A 344 27.54 11.11 17.44
N ASP A 345 28.75 11.44 16.99
CA ASP A 345 29.31 12.78 17.16
C ASP A 345 28.68 13.78 16.16
N ILE A 346 27.39 14.04 16.33
CA ILE A 346 26.58 14.94 15.51
C ILE A 346 26.48 16.30 16.21
N PHE A 347 26.79 17.36 15.47
CA PHE A 347 26.59 18.73 15.93
C PHE A 347 25.10 19.08 15.93
N VAL A 348 24.38 18.83 14.82
CA VAL A 348 22.93 19.05 14.71
C VAL A 348 22.29 18.20 13.60
N PHE A 349 21.06 17.78 13.81
CA PHE A 349 20.14 17.22 12.83
C PHE A 349 19.05 18.25 12.50
N LEU A 350 18.79 18.48 11.21
CA LEU A 350 17.78 19.40 10.73
C LEU A 350 16.87 18.73 9.70
N ILE A 351 15.60 19.09 9.71
CA ILE A 351 14.72 18.94 8.55
C ILE A 351 14.52 20.33 7.97
N VAL A 352 15.02 20.54 6.76
CA VAL A 352 14.97 21.81 6.06
C VAL A 352 13.89 21.73 4.98
N ALA A 353 12.99 22.70 4.98
CA ALA A 353 11.92 22.79 4.00
C ALA A 353 12.17 23.91 3.00
N ASP A 354 11.70 23.77 1.77
CA ASP A 354 11.72 24.79 0.73
C ASP A 354 10.32 25.36 0.52
N THR A 355 10.14 26.61 0.96
CA THR A 355 8.86 27.33 0.94
C THR A 355 8.66 28.14 -0.34
N ASN A 356 9.62 28.12 -1.27
CA ASN A 356 9.50 28.86 -2.52
C ASN A 356 8.36 28.31 -3.38
N GLY A 357 7.48 29.19 -3.85
CA GLY A 357 6.35 28.79 -4.68
C GLY A 357 5.26 28.03 -3.91
N LEU A 358 5.18 28.16 -2.59
CA LEU A 358 3.97 27.80 -1.86
C LEU A 358 2.84 28.79 -2.18
N ASN A 359 1.62 28.24 -2.26
CA ASN A 359 0.39 29.00 -2.52
C ASN A 359 0.01 29.89 -1.33
N HIS A 360 0.47 29.54 -0.12
CA HIS A 360 0.29 30.31 1.11
C HIS A 360 1.64 30.82 1.66
N CYS A 361 1.60 31.75 2.62
CA CYS A 361 2.80 32.21 3.32
C CYS A 361 3.15 31.23 4.45
N TYR A 362 4.28 30.53 4.32
CA TYR A 362 4.77 29.66 5.38
C TYR A 362 5.14 30.46 6.63
N THR A 363 4.83 29.88 7.79
CA THR A 363 4.98 30.51 9.10
C THR A 363 5.06 29.46 10.22
N ASN A 364 5.95 29.63 11.19
CA ASN A 364 6.15 28.65 12.28
C ASN A 364 5.07 28.67 13.38
N ASN A 365 3.90 29.29 13.17
CA ASN A 365 2.86 29.42 14.20
C ASN A 365 1.60 28.57 13.91
N GLY A 366 1.55 27.86 12.79
CA GLY A 366 0.49 26.90 12.45
C GLY A 366 -0.83 27.49 11.97
N TYR A 367 -1.42 28.47 12.66
CA TYR A 367 -2.69 29.10 12.27
C TYR A 367 -2.55 30.57 11.90
N PHE A 368 -3.16 30.96 10.78
CA PHE A 368 -3.25 32.34 10.32
C PHE A 368 -4.67 32.69 9.92
N HIS A 369 -5.13 33.86 10.36
CA HIS A 369 -6.39 34.39 9.93
C HIS A 369 -6.32 34.74 8.43
N PRO A 370 -7.27 34.30 7.58
CA PRO A 370 -7.23 34.50 6.12
C PRO A 370 -7.05 35.96 5.68
N SER A 371 -7.51 36.91 6.49
CA SER A 371 -7.43 38.35 6.19
C SER A 371 -6.06 38.99 6.46
N ARG A 372 -5.07 38.26 6.99
CA ARG A 372 -3.75 38.81 7.34
C ARG A 372 -2.74 38.48 6.25
N SER A 373 -2.34 39.48 5.45
CA SER A 373 -1.24 39.33 4.49
C SER A 373 0.11 39.40 5.20
N LEU A 374 0.90 38.33 5.07
CA LEU A 374 2.30 38.32 5.50
C LEU A 374 3.22 38.39 4.28
N PRO A 375 4.40 39.02 4.40
CA PRO A 375 5.38 39.00 3.34
C PRO A 375 5.87 37.56 3.13
N LYS A 376 5.88 37.10 1.86
CA LYS A 376 6.49 35.80 1.53
C LYS A 376 7.98 35.83 1.90
N PRO A 377 8.51 34.79 2.55
CA PRO A 377 9.93 34.73 2.86
C PRO A 377 10.76 34.79 1.58
N GLN A 378 11.91 35.48 1.64
CA GLN A 378 12.84 35.63 0.52
C GLN A 378 14.24 35.15 0.90
N GLY A 379 14.96 34.63 -0.11
CA GLY A 379 16.35 34.21 0.03
C GLY A 379 16.54 33.11 1.08
N ILE A 380 17.35 33.41 2.11
CA ILE A 380 17.67 32.46 3.19
C ILE A 380 16.43 32.04 3.98
N ASN A 381 15.47 32.96 4.12
CA ASN A 381 14.24 32.76 4.90
C ASN A 381 13.26 31.83 4.18
N SER A 382 13.43 31.62 2.87
CA SER A 382 12.61 30.66 2.11
C SER A 382 12.93 29.22 2.46
N PHE A 383 13.99 28.97 3.22
CA PHE A 383 14.40 27.65 3.65
C PHE A 383 14.44 27.57 5.17
N PRO A 384 13.30 27.43 5.87
CA PRO A 384 13.27 27.25 7.31
C PRO A 384 13.72 25.84 7.73
N SER A 385 14.24 25.74 8.96
CA SER A 385 14.29 24.46 9.68
C SER A 385 12.90 24.18 10.25
N ILE A 386 12.23 23.12 9.80
CA ILE A 386 10.93 22.70 10.37
C ILE A 386 11.09 21.73 11.53
N PHE A 387 12.29 21.18 11.69
CA PHE A 387 12.73 20.41 12.84
C PHE A 387 14.22 20.66 13.08
N LYS A 388 14.63 20.77 14.34
CA LYS A 388 16.03 20.93 14.76
C LYS A 388 16.29 20.17 16.06
N TYR A 389 17.35 19.37 16.08
CA TYR A 389 17.81 18.71 17.29
C TYR A 389 19.35 18.58 17.34
N PRO A 390 20.02 18.91 18.45
CA PRO A 390 19.48 19.55 19.65
C PRO A 390 18.95 20.98 19.39
N ALA A 391 17.92 21.40 20.12
CA ALA A 391 17.18 22.64 19.83
C ALA A 391 18.00 23.92 20.11
N ASP A 392 18.95 23.86 21.04
CA ASP A 392 19.81 24.96 21.50
C ASP A 392 20.97 25.28 20.54
N ARG A 393 21.24 24.42 19.55
CA ARG A 393 22.36 24.61 18.62
C ARG A 393 22.14 25.83 17.71
N ASN A 394 23.19 26.66 17.59
CA ASN A 394 23.23 27.78 16.66
C ASN A 394 23.68 27.30 15.27
N VAL A 395 22.80 27.48 14.29
CA VAL A 395 22.99 26.99 12.91
C VAL A 395 23.11 28.09 11.86
N HIS A 396 23.06 29.37 12.25
CA HIS A 396 23.04 30.49 11.30
C HIS A 396 24.28 30.51 10.39
N LYS A 397 25.47 30.23 10.94
CA LYS A 397 26.72 30.18 10.17
C LYS A 397 26.76 29.06 9.12
N HIS A 398 25.91 28.05 9.27
CA HIS A 398 25.88 26.86 8.42
C HIS A 398 24.94 27.00 7.21
N TRP A 399 23.98 27.94 7.26
CA TRP A 399 22.91 28.05 6.26
C TRP A 399 23.40 28.26 4.83
N PRO A 400 24.40 29.12 4.55
CA PRO A 400 24.91 29.29 3.18
C PRO A 400 25.39 27.97 2.55
N ASN A 401 26.10 27.15 3.31
CA ASN A 401 26.58 25.84 2.86
C ASN A 401 25.43 24.85 2.65
N ILE A 402 24.45 24.84 3.54
CA ILE A 402 23.25 23.99 3.42
C ILE A 402 22.52 24.31 2.10
N LEU A 403 22.24 25.59 1.85
CA LEU A 403 21.52 26.02 0.64
C LEU A 403 22.28 25.73 -0.64
N MET A 404 23.60 25.97 -0.64
CA MET A 404 24.45 25.62 -1.78
C MET A 404 24.32 24.14 -2.13
N ILE A 405 24.40 23.24 -1.14
CA ILE A 405 24.33 21.80 -1.36
C ILE A 405 22.92 21.35 -1.77
N ILE A 406 21.87 21.87 -1.13
CA ILE A 406 20.47 21.56 -1.50
C ILE A 406 20.19 21.98 -2.95
N ASN A 407 20.53 23.21 -3.32
CA ASN A 407 20.29 23.72 -4.67
C ASN A 407 21.09 22.96 -5.72
N ARG A 408 22.36 22.63 -5.43
CA ARG A 408 23.19 21.78 -6.29
C ARG A 408 22.59 20.38 -6.46
N LYS A 409 22.02 19.81 -5.39
CA LYS A 409 21.37 18.49 -5.47
C LYS A 409 20.11 18.57 -6.33
N LYS A 410 19.26 19.58 -6.13
CA LYS A 410 18.04 19.80 -6.94
C LYS A 410 18.35 19.98 -8.43
N SER A 411 19.43 20.67 -8.79
CA SER A 411 19.82 20.87 -10.19
C SER A 411 20.44 19.62 -10.84
N HIS A 412 21.04 18.71 -10.05
CA HIS A 412 21.71 17.50 -10.55
C HIS A 412 20.92 16.20 -10.36
N ASP A 413 19.74 16.24 -9.72
CA ASP A 413 18.92 15.04 -9.46
C ASP A 413 18.32 14.41 -10.74
N GLN A 414 18.59 14.97 -11.93
CA GLN A 414 18.31 14.31 -13.22
C GLN A 414 19.33 13.21 -13.59
N GLY A 415 20.39 12.96 -12.80
CA GLY A 415 21.36 11.89 -13.12
C GLY A 415 22.35 11.45 -12.03
N SER A 416 22.22 11.91 -10.78
CA SER A 416 23.16 11.56 -9.69
C SER A 416 22.76 10.27 -8.94
N GLN A 417 23.66 9.30 -8.84
CA GLN A 417 23.47 8.04 -8.10
C GLN A 417 23.61 8.19 -6.56
N GLU A 418 24.12 9.31 -6.05
CA GLU A 418 24.36 9.48 -4.61
C GLU A 418 23.09 9.86 -3.84
N LYS A 419 22.48 8.87 -3.18
CA LYS A 419 21.31 9.06 -2.30
C LYS A 419 21.60 10.06 -1.18
N VAL A 420 22.79 10.05 -0.58
CA VAL A 420 23.26 11.01 0.43
C VAL A 420 24.47 11.76 -0.11
N ILE A 421 24.38 13.09 -0.22
CA ILE A 421 25.52 13.95 -0.59
C ILE A 421 26.23 14.40 0.67
N TRP A 422 27.55 14.49 0.63
CA TRP A 422 28.32 15.03 1.74
C TRP A 422 29.40 16.00 1.29
N PHE A 423 29.70 16.99 2.13
CA PHE A 423 30.67 18.04 1.86
C PHE A 423 31.37 18.46 3.14
N TYR A 424 32.70 18.59 3.11
CA TYR A 424 33.47 19.16 4.21
C TYR A 424 33.90 20.58 3.86
N ASP A 425 33.50 21.54 4.69
CA ASP A 425 33.95 22.92 4.60
C ASP A 425 35.13 23.15 5.55
N LYS A 426 36.26 23.54 4.98
CA LYS A 426 37.48 23.86 5.74
C LYS A 426 37.30 25.12 6.59
N ASN A 427 36.54 26.10 6.11
CA ASN A 427 36.37 27.38 6.80
C ASN A 427 35.42 27.26 7.99
N ALA A 428 34.31 26.54 7.82
CA ALA A 428 33.40 26.25 8.93
C ALA A 428 33.92 25.16 9.88
N HIS A 429 34.96 24.41 9.49
CA HIS A 429 35.44 23.21 10.18
C HIS A 429 34.29 22.19 10.43
N SER A 430 33.43 21.98 9.43
CA SER A 430 32.26 21.10 9.57
C SER A 430 32.00 20.26 8.33
N THR A 431 31.47 19.07 8.54
CA THR A 431 30.98 18.19 7.47
C THR A 431 29.46 18.19 7.45
N TYR A 432 28.90 18.28 6.26
CA TYR A 432 27.46 18.31 5.99
C TYR A 432 27.07 17.01 5.27
N PHE A 433 25.99 16.36 5.71
CA PHE A 433 25.38 15.20 5.06
C PHE A 433 23.93 15.51 4.73
N ILE A 434 23.55 15.43 3.46
CA ILE A 434 22.25 15.89 2.98
C ILE A 434 21.58 14.84 2.08
N THR A 435 20.33 14.53 2.37
CA THR A 435 19.46 13.72 1.49
C THR A 435 18.13 14.42 1.24
N LEU A 436 17.60 14.27 0.03
CA LEU A 436 16.28 14.79 -0.34
C LEU A 436 15.23 13.72 -0.03
N VAL A 437 14.21 14.10 0.71
CA VAL A 437 13.08 13.24 1.05
C VAL A 437 11.96 13.43 0.04
N GLU A 438 11.58 14.68 -0.17
CA GLU A 438 10.57 15.12 -1.13
C GLU A 438 11.10 16.36 -1.85
N PHE A 439 10.43 16.79 -2.91
CA PHE A 439 10.83 17.98 -3.67
C PHE A 439 11.13 19.21 -2.79
N ARG A 440 10.36 19.37 -1.70
CA ARG A 440 10.48 20.49 -0.75
C ARG A 440 11.22 20.14 0.54
N ILE A 441 11.58 18.89 0.80
CA ILE A 441 12.04 18.46 2.13
C ILE A 441 13.41 17.79 2.05
N SER A 442 14.34 18.29 2.86
CA SER A 442 15.71 17.77 2.96
C SER A 442 16.04 17.39 4.41
N LEU A 443 16.70 16.25 4.60
CA LEU A 443 17.36 15.92 5.87
C LEU A 443 18.79 16.40 5.81
N VAL A 444 19.24 17.07 6.86
CA VAL A 444 20.59 17.62 6.98
C VAL A 444 21.20 17.18 8.31
N VAL A 445 22.40 16.62 8.27
CA VAL A 445 23.22 16.34 9.46
C VAL A 445 24.53 17.08 9.34
N ILE A 446 24.90 17.79 10.39
CA ILE A 446 26.18 18.50 10.50
C ILE A 446 27.01 17.85 11.60
N THR A 447 28.30 17.66 11.34
CA THR A 447 29.27 17.16 12.31
C THR A 447 30.47 18.09 12.38
N ASP A 448 31.12 18.18 13.54
CA ASP A 448 32.36 18.94 13.69
C ASP A 448 33.55 18.20 13.07
N GLY A 449 34.44 18.98 12.44
CA GLY A 449 35.61 18.49 11.74
C GLY A 449 35.30 17.72 10.44
N LYS A 450 36.35 17.14 9.86
CA LYS A 450 36.25 16.34 8.64
C LYS A 450 35.81 14.93 8.99
N ARG A 451 34.63 14.52 8.52
CA ARG A 451 34.04 13.20 8.74
C ARG A 451 33.71 12.53 7.40
N ASN A 452 33.78 11.21 7.37
CA ASN A 452 33.28 10.40 6.25
C ASN A 452 31.87 9.89 6.56
N LEU A 453 31.10 9.56 5.52
CA LEU A 453 29.79 8.94 5.68
C LEU A 453 29.94 7.54 6.29
N THR A 454 29.47 7.37 7.53
CA THR A 454 29.46 6.06 8.20
C THR A 454 28.23 5.25 7.80
N VAL A 455 28.31 3.92 7.90
CA VAL A 455 27.18 3.00 7.62
C VAL A 455 25.98 3.33 8.51
N ASN A 456 26.20 3.67 9.77
CA ASN A 456 25.14 4.01 10.72
C ASN A 456 24.42 5.31 10.34
N LEU A 457 25.17 6.34 9.94
CA LEU A 457 24.59 7.63 9.51
C LEU A 457 23.85 7.49 8.18
N ALA A 458 24.44 6.78 7.22
CA ALA A 458 23.77 6.47 5.96
C ALA A 458 22.47 5.68 6.22
N SER A 459 22.52 4.67 7.08
CA SER A 459 21.34 3.87 7.45
C SER A 459 20.25 4.72 8.08
N LEU A 460 20.56 5.62 9.02
CA LEU A 460 19.59 6.55 9.60
C LEU A 460 18.94 7.42 8.53
N LEU A 461 19.75 8.13 7.72
CA LEU A 461 19.27 9.07 6.72
C LEU A 461 18.41 8.39 5.65
N LEU A 462 18.84 7.24 5.14
CA LEU A 462 18.10 6.48 4.14
C LEU A 462 16.82 5.87 4.73
N THR A 463 16.84 5.46 6.00
CA THR A 463 15.65 4.95 6.69
C THR A 463 14.63 6.07 6.85
N LEU A 464 15.03 7.22 7.41
CA LEU A 464 14.15 8.37 7.56
C LEU A 464 13.62 8.86 6.21
N GLN A 465 14.49 8.94 5.20
CA GLN A 465 14.09 9.25 3.82
C GLN A 465 13.01 8.28 3.33
N PHE A 466 13.23 6.96 3.46
CA PHE A 466 12.27 5.95 3.01
C PHE A 466 10.92 6.04 3.71
N TYR A 467 10.91 6.22 5.04
CA TYR A 467 9.66 6.29 5.81
C TYR A 467 8.90 7.61 5.59
N LEU A 468 9.62 8.72 5.38
CA LEU A 468 9.02 10.04 5.17
C LEU A 468 8.59 10.32 3.73
N GLN A 469 9.15 9.61 2.73
CA GLN A 469 8.78 9.71 1.32
C GLN A 469 7.44 8.98 1.04
N THR A 470 6.41 9.26 1.83
CA THR A 470 5.21 8.44 1.96
C THR A 470 4.40 8.33 0.65
N ILE A 471 4.72 7.32 -0.16
CA ILE A 471 3.86 6.74 -1.18
C ILE A 471 4.16 5.25 -1.26
N MET A 472 3.12 4.41 -1.13
CA MET A 472 2.85 3.07 -1.70
C MET A 472 3.95 1.99 -1.78
N THR A 473 5.22 2.35 -1.81
CA THR A 473 6.40 1.46 -1.71
C THR A 473 6.35 0.59 -0.47
N GLN A 474 5.74 1.01 0.65
CA GLN A 474 5.56 0.09 1.77
C GLN A 474 4.63 -1.07 1.43
N TYR A 475 3.63 -0.91 0.56
CA TYR A 475 2.77 -2.01 0.11
C TYR A 475 3.50 -2.92 -0.87
N GLN A 476 4.25 -2.37 -1.83
CA GLN A 476 5.08 -3.19 -2.75
C GLN A 476 6.24 -3.89 -2.03
N VAL A 477 6.89 -3.24 -1.07
CA VAL A 477 7.95 -3.81 -0.24
C VAL A 477 7.35 -4.80 0.77
N LEU A 478 6.19 -4.55 1.39
CA LEU A 478 5.52 -5.53 2.27
C LEU A 478 4.98 -6.73 1.49
N LEU A 479 4.43 -6.57 0.29
CA LEU A 479 4.02 -7.69 -0.57
C LEU A 479 5.24 -8.46 -1.09
N ALA A 480 6.25 -7.75 -1.60
CA ALA A 480 7.49 -8.40 -2.07
C ALA A 480 8.20 -9.10 -0.92
N THR A 481 8.29 -8.49 0.26
CA THR A 481 8.90 -9.12 1.44
C THR A 481 8.02 -10.21 2.03
N ALA A 482 6.70 -10.07 2.12
CA ALA A 482 5.83 -11.13 2.66
C ALA A 482 5.80 -12.36 1.73
N VAL A 483 5.63 -12.15 0.42
CA VAL A 483 5.65 -13.23 -0.59
C VAL A 483 7.04 -13.87 -0.69
N TYR A 484 8.11 -13.08 -0.64
CA TYR A 484 9.49 -13.60 -0.68
C TYR A 484 9.94 -14.23 0.64
N ILE A 485 9.53 -13.71 1.80
CA ILE A 485 9.76 -14.36 3.11
C ILE A 485 9.01 -15.68 3.12
N GLN A 486 7.75 -15.74 2.67
CA GLN A 486 6.98 -16.97 2.59
C GLN A 486 7.61 -17.98 1.60
N TYR A 487 8.20 -17.51 0.49
CA TYR A 487 8.96 -18.33 -0.46
C TYR A 487 10.34 -18.80 0.07
N VAL A 488 11.11 -17.93 0.72
CA VAL A 488 12.45 -18.23 1.29
C VAL A 488 12.34 -19.09 2.54
N LEU A 489 11.32 -18.89 3.38
CA LEU A 489 11.01 -19.76 4.52
C LEU A 489 10.69 -21.19 4.05
N VAL A 490 10.07 -21.33 2.89
CA VAL A 490 9.69 -22.63 2.31
C VAL A 490 10.85 -23.30 1.56
N ASN A 491 11.70 -22.54 0.86
CA ASN A 491 12.68 -23.10 -0.10
C ASN A 491 14.17 -22.98 0.28
N SER A 492 14.55 -22.37 1.40
CA SER A 492 15.98 -22.24 1.78
C SER A 492 16.42 -23.26 2.83
N GLU A 493 17.27 -24.23 2.44
CA GLU A 493 18.00 -25.09 3.40
C GLU A 493 18.90 -24.28 4.37
N LYS A 494 19.40 -23.13 3.92
CA LYS A 494 20.23 -22.21 4.73
C LYS A 494 19.42 -21.47 5.80
N TRP A 495 18.13 -21.22 5.56
CA TRP A 495 17.22 -20.67 6.59
C TRP A 495 16.89 -21.71 7.66
N LYS A 496 16.69 -22.98 7.26
CA LYS A 496 16.50 -24.11 8.20
C LYS A 496 17.70 -24.28 9.14
N GLN A 497 18.93 -24.02 8.67
CA GLN A 497 20.13 -23.96 9.52
C GLN A 497 20.14 -22.75 10.50
N CYS A 498 19.46 -21.65 10.17
CA CYS A 498 19.30 -20.50 11.06
C CYS A 498 18.20 -20.73 12.12
N THR A 499 17.17 -21.53 11.84
CA THR A 499 16.10 -21.86 12.80
C THR A 499 16.35 -23.14 13.58
N ALA A 500 17.42 -23.89 13.27
CA ALA A 500 17.81 -25.07 14.03
C ALA A 500 18.04 -24.69 15.51
N PRO A 501 17.44 -25.40 16.47
CA PRO A 501 17.68 -25.19 17.89
C PRO A 501 19.07 -25.72 18.22
N GLN A 502 20.10 -24.87 18.10
CA GLN A 502 21.37 -25.12 18.78
C GLN A 502 21.41 -24.31 20.06
N SER A 503 21.64 -25.03 21.16
CA SER A 503 21.81 -24.53 22.52
C SER A 503 23.04 -23.62 22.62
N THR A 504 22.86 -22.32 22.41
CA THR A 504 23.90 -21.34 22.78
C THR A 504 23.29 -20.33 23.74
N ASN A 505 23.42 -20.61 25.05
CA ASN A 505 22.96 -19.76 26.16
C ASN A 505 23.82 -18.50 26.36
N THR A 506 24.51 -18.01 25.32
CA THR A 506 25.38 -16.83 25.41
C THR A 506 24.91 -15.70 24.49
N LEU A 507 24.81 -14.49 25.06
CA LEU A 507 24.40 -13.26 24.37
C LEU A 507 25.23 -12.99 23.09
N ARG A 508 26.52 -13.37 23.09
CA ARG A 508 27.42 -13.27 21.94
C ARG A 508 27.04 -14.21 20.79
N GLY A 509 26.53 -15.41 21.10
CA GLY A 509 26.00 -16.36 20.12
C GLY A 509 24.74 -15.85 19.44
N PHE A 510 23.83 -15.24 20.22
CA PHE A 510 22.63 -14.60 19.70
C PHE A 510 22.94 -13.41 18.79
N ILE A 511 23.84 -12.51 19.19
CA ILE A 511 24.23 -11.33 18.39
C ILE A 511 24.89 -11.75 17.07
N ASN A 512 25.81 -12.73 17.09
CA ASN A 512 26.45 -13.22 15.86
C ASN A 512 25.45 -13.87 14.89
N LYS A 513 24.44 -14.58 15.42
CA LYS A 513 23.35 -15.19 14.64
C LYS A 513 22.47 -14.12 13.99
N THR A 514 22.08 -13.10 14.75
CA THR A 514 21.27 -11.97 14.26
C THR A 514 22.04 -11.13 13.24
N MET A 515 23.33 -10.89 13.43
CA MET A 515 24.18 -10.16 12.48
C MET A 515 24.38 -10.91 11.16
N ARG A 516 24.50 -12.25 11.18
CA ARG A 516 24.55 -13.08 9.95
C ARG A 516 23.23 -13.05 9.19
N CYS A 517 22.11 -13.12 9.89
CA CYS A 517 20.77 -13.00 9.27
C CYS A 517 20.56 -11.60 8.65
N TYR A 518 21.02 -10.55 9.34
CA TYR A 518 20.94 -9.17 8.86
C TYR A 518 21.84 -8.91 7.64
N ALA A 519 23.08 -9.42 7.63
CA ALA A 519 23.97 -9.34 6.47
C ALA A 519 23.43 -10.11 5.25
N TYR A 520 22.82 -11.27 5.48
CA TYR A 520 22.14 -12.04 4.44
C TYR A 520 20.92 -11.28 3.88
N PHE A 521 20.09 -10.70 4.77
CA PHE A 521 18.97 -9.83 4.42
C PHE A 521 19.41 -8.59 3.62
N GLN A 522 20.51 -7.93 3.99
CA GLN A 522 21.08 -6.82 3.21
C GLN A 522 21.59 -7.26 1.82
N SER A 523 22.19 -8.46 1.70
CA SER A 523 22.62 -9.00 0.40
C SER A 523 21.43 -9.30 -0.53
N ILE A 524 20.28 -9.65 0.04
CA ILE A 524 19.03 -9.95 -0.66
C ILE A 524 18.33 -8.66 -1.08
N SER A 525 18.25 -7.67 -0.18
CA SER A 525 17.72 -6.34 -0.50
C SER A 525 18.48 -5.68 -1.66
N LYS A 526 19.81 -5.85 -1.71
CA LYS A 526 20.65 -5.38 -2.82
C LYS A 526 20.35 -6.12 -4.13
N ARG A 527 20.15 -7.44 -4.10
CA ARG A 527 19.75 -8.26 -5.27
C ARG A 527 18.36 -7.90 -5.82
N MET A 528 17.42 -7.56 -4.93
CA MET A 528 16.05 -7.20 -5.30
C MET A 528 15.94 -5.80 -5.96
N SER A 529 16.78 -4.86 -5.53
CA SER A 529 16.92 -3.55 -6.18
C SER A 529 17.53 -3.63 -7.59
N LEU A 530 18.33 -4.66 -7.87
CA LEU A 530 19.05 -4.83 -9.14
C LEU A 530 18.19 -5.52 -10.23
N TYR A 531 17.26 -6.39 -9.83
CA TYR A 531 16.34 -7.06 -10.76
C TYR A 531 15.19 -6.16 -11.23
N ALA A 532 14.74 -5.23 -10.38
CA ALA A 532 13.70 -4.26 -10.72
C ALA A 532 14.13 -3.27 -11.83
N ASP A 533 15.44 -3.16 -12.10
CA ASP A 533 16.04 -2.21 -13.05
C ASP A 533 16.46 -2.85 -14.39
N ALA A 534 16.28 -4.17 -14.58
CA ALA A 534 16.66 -4.85 -15.82
C ALA A 534 15.49 -4.88 -16.83
N ASP A 535 15.59 -4.10 -17.91
CA ASP A 535 14.54 -4.03 -18.93
C ASP A 535 14.54 -5.29 -19.81
N TYR A 536 13.43 -6.03 -19.83
CA TYR A 536 13.21 -7.11 -20.80
C TYR A 536 12.98 -6.52 -22.19
N LEU A 537 13.80 -6.93 -23.16
CA LEU A 537 13.75 -6.41 -24.54
C LEU A 537 12.93 -7.28 -25.49
N GLY A 538 12.61 -8.52 -25.09
CA GLY A 538 11.83 -9.46 -25.90
C GLY A 538 12.54 -10.78 -26.21
N CYS A 539 11.83 -11.62 -26.95
CA CYS A 539 12.32 -12.89 -27.48
C CYS A 539 12.89 -12.73 -28.91
N PHE A 540 14.09 -13.25 -29.15
CA PHE A 540 14.82 -13.04 -30.40
C PHE A 540 15.34 -14.36 -31.00
N GLU A 541 15.39 -14.46 -32.33
CA GLU A 541 15.89 -15.64 -33.04
C GLU A 541 17.42 -15.72 -33.02
N THR A 542 17.98 -16.92 -32.82
CA THR A 542 19.44 -17.13 -32.81
C THR A 542 19.88 -17.98 -34.01
N PHE A 543 20.63 -17.41 -34.96
CA PHE A 543 21.33 -18.17 -36.02
C PHE A 543 22.83 -18.28 -35.67
N GLU A 544 23.47 -19.41 -35.95
CA GLU A 544 24.78 -19.73 -35.34
C GLU A 544 25.99 -19.00 -35.93
N GLU A 545 25.84 -18.16 -36.97
CA GLU A 545 27.01 -17.70 -37.74
C GLU A 545 27.20 -16.16 -37.85
N LYS A 546 26.41 -15.33 -37.17
CA LYS A 546 26.50 -13.85 -37.34
C LYS A 546 26.34 -12.98 -36.09
N PHE A 547 26.60 -13.47 -34.88
CA PHE A 547 26.33 -12.67 -33.68
C PHE A 547 27.48 -12.55 -32.68
N SER A 548 27.61 -11.36 -32.09
CA SER A 548 28.52 -11.04 -30.97
C SER A 548 27.94 -11.44 -29.61
N PHE A 549 27.26 -12.59 -29.51
CA PHE A 549 26.87 -13.14 -28.21
C PHE A 549 27.94 -14.09 -27.72
N TYR A 550 28.57 -13.72 -26.62
CA TYR A 550 29.54 -14.57 -25.94
C TYR A 550 28.78 -15.45 -24.96
N ASN A 551 28.78 -16.77 -25.20
CA ASN A 551 28.34 -17.71 -24.17
C ASN A 551 29.32 -17.59 -23.00
N ILE A 552 28.80 -17.21 -21.83
CA ILE A 552 29.64 -17.05 -20.64
C ILE A 552 29.70 -18.34 -19.84
N TYR A 553 28.56 -19.03 -19.72
CA TYR A 553 28.48 -20.32 -19.05
C TYR A 553 27.16 -21.04 -19.39
N ASN A 554 27.20 -22.36 -19.24
CA ASN A 554 26.03 -23.23 -19.24
C ASN A 554 25.90 -23.87 -17.85
N SER A 555 24.73 -23.79 -17.22
CA SER A 555 24.52 -24.32 -15.88
C SER A 555 23.14 -24.95 -15.73
N GLN A 556 23.08 -26.14 -15.10
CA GLN A 556 21.83 -26.75 -14.67
C GLN A 556 21.24 -26.08 -13.42
N GLU A 557 21.95 -25.09 -12.87
CA GLU A 557 21.48 -24.21 -11.81
C GLU A 557 21.28 -22.77 -12.29
N LEU A 558 21.19 -22.55 -13.62
CA LEU A 558 21.05 -21.22 -14.20
C LEU A 558 19.77 -20.53 -13.69
N THR A 559 19.97 -19.37 -13.06
CA THR A 559 18.91 -18.38 -12.86
C THR A 559 19.08 -17.24 -13.86
N LEU A 560 17.97 -16.57 -14.18
CA LEU A 560 17.98 -15.41 -15.07
C LEU A 560 18.85 -14.28 -14.48
N GLU A 561 18.75 -14.10 -13.17
CA GLU A 561 19.44 -13.08 -12.38
C GLU A 561 20.96 -13.26 -12.44
N ASP A 562 21.44 -14.49 -12.26
CA ASP A 562 22.88 -14.78 -12.30
C ASP A 562 23.46 -14.43 -13.67
N CYS A 563 22.70 -14.67 -14.74
CA CYS A 563 23.16 -14.34 -16.09
C CYS A 563 23.32 -12.82 -16.27
N ILE A 564 22.31 -12.04 -15.85
CA ILE A 564 22.34 -10.57 -15.93
C ILE A 564 23.50 -10.00 -15.12
N LEU A 565 23.68 -10.46 -13.88
CA LEU A 565 24.77 -10.02 -13.01
C LEU A 565 26.15 -10.39 -13.57
N LYS A 566 26.25 -11.56 -14.22
CA LYS A 566 27.50 -11.99 -14.82
C LYS A 566 27.88 -11.10 -16.01
N CYS A 567 26.94 -10.80 -16.91
CA CYS A 567 27.19 -9.86 -18.02
C CYS A 567 27.56 -8.47 -17.53
N GLN A 568 26.90 -8.02 -16.47
CA GLN A 568 27.21 -6.75 -15.83
C GLN A 568 28.63 -6.73 -15.24
N SER A 569 29.08 -7.81 -14.62
CA SER A 569 30.46 -7.90 -14.08
C SER A 569 31.54 -7.77 -15.16
N TYR A 570 31.19 -8.02 -16.43
CA TYR A 570 32.03 -7.81 -17.59
C TYR A 570 31.83 -6.44 -18.26
N ASN A 571 31.03 -5.54 -17.67
CA ASN A 571 30.61 -4.26 -18.23
C ASN A 571 29.92 -4.39 -19.61
N ILE A 572 29.17 -5.47 -19.83
CA ILE A 572 28.44 -5.73 -21.07
C ILE A 572 26.96 -5.35 -20.89
N LEU A 573 26.43 -4.56 -21.82
CA LEU A 573 25.11 -3.90 -21.73
C LEU A 573 23.92 -4.86 -21.81
N TYR A 574 24.04 -5.99 -22.49
CA TYR A 574 22.93 -6.92 -22.69
C TYR A 574 23.28 -8.32 -22.22
N ALA A 575 22.32 -8.95 -21.55
CA ALA A 575 22.34 -10.35 -21.15
C ALA A 575 21.29 -11.13 -21.94
N GLY A 576 21.59 -12.38 -22.27
CA GLY A 576 20.74 -13.26 -23.05
C GLY A 576 20.67 -14.65 -22.43
N VAL A 577 19.48 -15.22 -22.30
CA VAL A 577 19.29 -16.61 -21.85
C VAL A 577 18.67 -17.46 -22.95
N ARG A 578 19.28 -18.63 -23.20
CA ARG A 578 18.89 -19.55 -24.27
C ARG A 578 18.77 -20.97 -23.72
N ASN A 579 17.86 -21.73 -24.33
CA ASN A 579 17.73 -23.17 -24.14
C ASN A 579 17.58 -23.61 -22.66
N GLY A 580 17.08 -22.75 -21.79
CA GLY A 580 16.87 -23.03 -20.36
C GLY A 580 18.13 -22.83 -19.52
N ASN A 581 19.31 -23.22 -20.02
CA ASN A 581 20.51 -23.40 -19.20
C ASN A 581 21.74 -22.64 -19.70
N GLN A 582 21.60 -21.78 -20.72
CA GLN A 582 22.73 -21.07 -21.32
C GLN A 582 22.64 -19.57 -21.08
N CYS A 583 23.74 -18.98 -20.62
CA CYS A 583 23.88 -17.55 -20.43
C CYS A 583 24.81 -16.93 -21.48
N TYR A 584 24.36 -15.83 -22.08
CA TYR A 584 25.07 -15.08 -23.10
C TYR A 584 25.15 -13.60 -22.73
N CYS A 585 26.21 -12.93 -23.18
CA CYS A 585 26.31 -11.47 -23.09
C CYS A 585 26.63 -10.89 -24.47
N THR A 586 26.09 -9.71 -24.78
CA THR A 586 26.45 -8.97 -25.99
C THR A 586 26.57 -7.46 -25.71
N PRO A 587 27.54 -6.76 -26.31
CA PRO A 587 27.56 -5.30 -26.27
C PRO A 587 26.51 -4.67 -27.21
N ASN A 588 25.94 -5.42 -28.16
CA ASN A 588 25.03 -4.90 -29.17
C ASN A 588 23.88 -5.88 -29.51
N ASN A 589 22.67 -5.33 -29.70
CA ASN A 589 21.45 -6.07 -30.06
C ASN A 589 20.87 -5.65 -31.44
N SER A 590 21.58 -4.85 -32.25
CA SER A 590 21.03 -4.19 -33.45
C SER A 590 20.76 -5.09 -34.67
N HIS A 591 21.10 -6.38 -34.62
CA HIS A 591 21.02 -7.28 -35.79
C HIS A 591 20.08 -8.48 -35.60
N ILE A 592 19.22 -8.46 -34.58
CA ILE A 592 18.42 -9.65 -34.22
C ILE A 592 16.95 -9.47 -34.53
N LYS A 593 16.39 -10.47 -35.20
CA LYS A 593 14.97 -10.53 -35.49
C LYS A 593 14.21 -10.92 -34.23
N GLN A 594 13.36 -10.03 -33.75
CA GLN A 594 12.40 -10.35 -32.70
C GLN A 594 11.39 -11.38 -33.22
N VAL A 595 11.03 -12.33 -32.37
CA VAL A 595 10.07 -13.40 -32.66
C VAL A 595 9.00 -13.48 -31.59
N GLU A 596 7.94 -14.26 -31.84
CA GLU A 596 6.88 -14.48 -30.87
C GLU A 596 7.42 -15.05 -29.54
N GLU A 597 6.90 -14.53 -28.43
CA GLU A 597 7.27 -14.92 -27.06
C GLU A 597 7.16 -16.43 -26.81
N LYS A 598 6.22 -17.11 -27.49
CA LYS A 598 6.06 -18.57 -27.43
C LYS A 598 7.32 -19.34 -27.83
N LYS A 599 8.21 -18.76 -28.64
CA LYS A 599 9.49 -19.39 -29.00
C LYS A 599 10.50 -19.38 -27.85
N CYS A 600 10.29 -18.52 -26.85
CA CYS A 600 11.09 -18.42 -25.64
C CYS A 600 10.34 -18.96 -24.41
N SER A 601 9.72 -20.14 -24.52
CA SER A 601 8.90 -20.73 -23.45
C SER A 601 9.60 -21.85 -22.68
N LYS A 602 10.94 -21.95 -22.74
CA LYS A 602 11.67 -23.00 -22.02
C LYS A 602 11.97 -22.53 -20.61
N GLU A 603 11.48 -23.26 -19.62
CA GLU A 603 11.64 -22.92 -18.20
C GLU A 603 13.11 -22.92 -17.76
N CYS A 604 13.45 -22.04 -16.81
CA CYS A 604 14.75 -22.02 -16.18
C CYS A 604 14.90 -23.23 -15.21
N PRO A 605 16.09 -23.87 -15.13
CA PRO A 605 16.31 -25.10 -14.37
C PRO A 605 15.98 -25.03 -12.88
N THR A 606 16.26 -23.88 -12.25
CA THR A 606 16.10 -23.68 -10.79
C THR A 606 15.00 -22.67 -10.45
N ASP A 607 14.37 -22.07 -11.47
CA ASP A 607 13.25 -21.16 -11.29
C ASP A 607 12.20 -21.33 -12.39
N PHE A 608 11.31 -22.29 -12.20
CA PHE A 608 10.24 -22.64 -13.15
C PHE A 608 9.22 -21.51 -13.41
N ARG A 609 9.31 -20.39 -12.67
CA ARG A 609 8.47 -19.20 -12.89
C ARG A 609 8.96 -18.36 -14.06
N PHE A 610 10.21 -18.56 -14.46
CA PHE A 610 10.83 -17.82 -15.55
C PHE A 610 11.11 -18.72 -16.73
N TYR A 611 11.02 -18.12 -17.91
CA TYR A 611 11.57 -18.71 -19.10
C TYR A 611 13.01 -18.24 -19.28
N CYS A 612 13.85 -19.14 -19.77
CA CYS A 612 15.25 -18.95 -20.08
C CYS A 612 15.47 -19.20 -21.58
N GLY A 613 14.67 -18.53 -22.41
CA GLY A 613 14.70 -18.62 -23.87
C GLY A 613 14.08 -19.90 -24.43
N GLY A 614 14.60 -20.37 -25.56
CA GLY A 614 14.15 -21.55 -26.29
C GLY A 614 15.28 -22.22 -27.06
N LYS A 615 14.98 -23.29 -27.80
CA LYS A 615 16.02 -24.05 -28.55
C LYS A 615 16.70 -23.20 -29.63
N LYS A 616 15.91 -22.36 -30.32
CA LYS A 616 16.35 -21.48 -31.41
C LYS A 616 16.03 -20.00 -31.16
N ALA A 617 15.71 -19.66 -29.91
CA ALA A 617 15.35 -18.31 -29.53
C ALA A 617 15.94 -17.97 -28.16
N MET A 618 16.24 -16.70 -27.94
CA MET A 618 16.89 -16.19 -26.74
C MET A 618 16.11 -15.00 -26.21
N GLN A 619 15.96 -14.94 -24.90
CA GLN A 619 15.40 -13.77 -24.22
C GLN A 619 16.52 -12.83 -23.89
N ILE A 620 16.36 -11.55 -24.25
CA ILE A 620 17.39 -10.54 -24.05
C ILE A 620 16.90 -9.51 -23.03
N TYR A 621 17.81 -9.15 -22.14
CA TYR A 621 17.61 -8.19 -21.07
C TYR A 621 18.68 -7.11 -21.17
N ARG A 622 18.27 -5.85 -20.98
CA ARG A 622 19.21 -4.75 -20.82
C ARG A 622 19.68 -4.73 -19.37
N SER A 623 20.99 -4.87 -19.18
CA SER A 623 21.61 -4.73 -17.87
C SER A 623 21.67 -3.23 -17.50
N PRO A 624 21.26 -2.85 -16.28
CA PRO A 624 21.46 -1.49 -15.79
C PRO A 624 22.96 -1.27 -15.60
N VAL A 625 23.60 -0.52 -16.51
CA VAL A 625 25.04 -0.21 -16.39
C VAL A 625 25.25 0.78 -15.26
N TYR A 626 25.61 0.26 -14.09
CA TYR A 626 26.20 1.06 -13.02
C TYR A 626 27.65 1.36 -13.40
N GLY A 627 27.91 2.56 -13.93
CA GLY A 627 29.25 3.01 -14.27
C GLY A 627 30.17 2.99 -13.04
N THR A 628 31.03 1.99 -12.94
CA THR A 628 32.22 2.08 -12.09
C THR A 628 33.18 3.04 -12.77
N GLY A 629 33.65 4.05 -12.05
CA GLY A 629 34.51 5.10 -12.58
C GLY A 629 35.74 4.53 -13.30
N GLY A 630 35.77 4.71 -14.62
CA GLY A 630 36.92 4.47 -15.48
C GLY A 630 37.34 5.79 -16.11
N PHE A 631 38.57 6.21 -15.81
CA PHE A 631 39.27 7.32 -16.42
C PHE A 631 39.14 7.33 -17.96
N LEU A 632 38.47 8.33 -18.52
CA LEU A 632 38.78 8.77 -19.88
C LEU A 632 40.01 9.68 -19.79
N ARG A 633 41.21 9.08 -19.94
CA ARG A 633 42.36 9.84 -20.44
C ARG A 633 42.01 10.26 -21.87
N LYS A 634 41.79 11.56 -22.07
CA LYS A 634 41.95 12.17 -23.38
C LYS A 634 43.41 12.01 -23.81
N GLN A 635 43.65 11.26 -24.87
CA GLN A 635 44.73 11.51 -25.82
C GLN A 635 44.07 11.73 -27.17
N GLY A 636 44.49 12.80 -27.85
CA GLY A 636 43.82 13.42 -28.99
C GLY A 636 43.80 14.91 -28.76
#